data_AF-A0A2N1RM33-F1
#
_entry.id   AF-A0A2N1RM33-F1
#
_cell.length_a   1.000
_cell.length_b   1.000
_cell.length_c   1.000
_cell.angle_alpha   90.00
_cell.angle_beta   90.00
_cell.angle_gamma   90.00
#
_symmetry.space_group_name_H-M   'P 1'
#
loop_
_entity.id
_entity.type
_entity.pdbx_description
1 polymer ?
#
loop_
_entity_poly.entity_id
_entity_poly.type
_entity_poly.pdbx_seq_one_letter_code
_entity_poly.pdbx_strand_id
1 'polypeptide(L)'
;MKKINDTKIYLSIIIAPLIIAVLIGSISLYSKLVVEKKAASLIASESTMKEGYLLLREPQLFGGYKYWDSDGMAVKNSLRYFDSRIAGGGEIKPDEKIYLQLILNRRVSGSELGIKSAVFLLVISLTGFIALIIERKKNRNI
;
A
#
# COMPACT_ATOMS: atom_id res chain seq x y z
N MET A 1 -11.38 10.25 -44.48
CA MET A 1 -11.49 10.62 -43.05
C MET A 1 -10.13 11.13 -42.58
N LYS A 2 -10.09 12.29 -41.92
CA LYS A 2 -8.84 12.89 -41.39
C LYS A 2 -8.35 12.01 -40.22
N LYS A 3 -7.13 11.46 -40.30
CA LYS A 3 -6.54 10.70 -39.17
C LYS A 3 -6.34 11.67 -38.00
N ILE A 4 -6.98 11.40 -36.88
CA ILE A 4 -6.74 12.13 -35.64
C ILE A 4 -5.37 11.66 -35.13
N ASN A 5 -4.51 12.61 -34.76
CA ASN A 5 -3.21 12.32 -34.15
C ASN A 5 -3.41 12.19 -32.64
N ASP A 6 -3.59 10.94 -32.17
CA ASP A 6 -3.91 10.63 -30.78
C ASP A 6 -2.65 10.39 -29.92
N THR A 7 -1.46 10.67 -30.47
CA THR A 7 -0.16 10.44 -29.79
C THR A 7 -0.11 11.08 -28.40
N LYS A 8 -0.68 12.27 -28.21
CA LYS A 8 -0.72 12.95 -26.90
C LYS A 8 -1.59 12.20 -25.88
N ILE A 9 -2.69 11.60 -26.34
CA ILE A 9 -3.60 10.82 -25.51
C ILE A 9 -2.88 9.53 -25.06
N TYR A 10 -2.27 8.80 -26.01
CA TYR A 10 -1.49 7.61 -25.67
C TYR A 10 -0.36 7.90 -24.69
N LEU A 11 0.41 8.99 -24.90
CA LEU A 11 1.47 9.38 -23.98
C LEU A 11 0.94 9.68 -22.57
N SER A 12 -0.22 10.32 -22.44
CA SER A 12 -0.82 10.57 -21.12
C SER A 12 -1.25 9.28 -20.41
N ILE A 13 -1.83 8.32 -21.14
CA ILE A 13 -2.26 7.00 -20.63
C ILE A 13 -1.06 6.11 -20.29
N ILE A 14 0.09 6.35 -20.89
CA ILE A 14 1.35 5.67 -20.54
C ILE A 14 1.96 6.32 -19.28
N ILE A 15 2.27 7.61 -19.37
CA ILE A 15 3.14 8.28 -18.40
C ILE A 15 2.46 8.44 -17.04
N ALA A 16 1.20 8.87 -16.99
CA ALA A 16 0.55 9.15 -15.72
C ALA A 16 0.35 7.87 -14.87
N PRO A 17 -0.21 6.76 -15.40
CA PRO A 17 -0.29 5.50 -14.65
C PRO A 17 1.09 4.95 -14.27
N LEU A 18 2.09 5.08 -15.14
CA LEU A 18 3.45 4.62 -14.85
C LEU A 18 4.06 5.35 -13.63
N ILE A 19 3.97 6.67 -13.60
CA ILE A 19 4.48 7.46 -12.46
C ILE A 19 3.77 7.06 -11.17
N ILE A 20 2.44 6.97 -11.21
CA ILE A 20 1.64 6.59 -10.03
C ILE A 20 1.99 5.16 -9.58
N ALA A 21 2.18 4.23 -10.52
CA ALA A 21 2.55 2.85 -10.25
C ALA A 21 3.91 2.75 -9.57
N VAL A 22 4.91 3.50 -10.04
CA VAL A 22 6.25 3.52 -9.44
C VAL A 22 6.17 4.05 -8.02
N LEU A 23 5.49 5.19 -7.79
CA LEU A 23 5.36 5.78 -6.46
C LEU A 23 4.67 4.83 -5.47
N ILE A 24 3.49 4.33 -5.83
CA ILE A 24 2.71 3.41 -4.98
C ILE A 24 3.47 2.10 -4.77
N GLY A 25 4.02 1.54 -5.83
CA GLY A 25 4.73 0.27 -5.82
C GLY A 25 5.96 0.33 -4.92
N SER A 26 6.79 1.36 -5.05
CA SER A 26 7.98 1.54 -4.20
C SER A 26 7.63 1.65 -2.72
N ILE A 27 6.64 2.49 -2.37
CA ILE A 27 6.20 2.66 -0.97
C ILE A 27 5.67 1.34 -0.40
N SER A 28 4.83 0.64 -1.18
CA SER A 28 4.18 -0.59 -0.72
C SER A 28 5.14 -1.77 -0.63
N LEU A 29 6.09 -1.87 -1.57
CA LEU A 29 7.13 -2.89 -1.55
C LEU A 29 8.09 -2.70 -0.37
N TYR A 30 8.49 -1.45 -0.09
CA TYR A 30 9.31 -1.13 1.08
C TYR A 30 8.58 -1.50 2.38
N SER A 31 7.28 -1.13 2.49
CA SER A 31 6.46 -1.51 3.65
C SER A 31 6.45 -3.03 3.84
N LYS A 32 6.21 -3.79 2.76
CA LYS A 32 6.13 -5.26 2.82
C LYS A 32 7.43 -5.95 3.17
N LEU A 33 8.53 -5.52 2.58
CA LEU A 33 9.81 -6.18 2.75
C LEU A 33 10.52 -5.79 4.05
N VAL A 34 10.33 -4.55 4.51
CA VAL A 34 11.10 -3.99 5.63
C VAL A 34 10.20 -3.77 6.85
N VAL A 35 9.16 -2.94 6.73
CA VAL A 35 8.39 -2.47 7.89
C VAL A 35 7.56 -3.60 8.50
N GLU A 36 6.83 -4.36 7.68
CA GLU A 36 5.95 -5.44 8.16
C GLU A 36 6.77 -6.60 8.75
N LYS A 37 7.91 -6.96 8.15
CA LYS A 37 8.80 -7.97 8.72
C LYS A 37 9.39 -7.53 10.06
N LYS A 38 9.84 -6.27 10.14
CA LYS A 38 10.36 -5.70 11.38
C LYS A 38 9.28 -5.67 12.46
N ALA A 39 8.09 -5.20 12.14
CA ALA A 39 6.96 -5.19 13.08
C ALA A 39 6.62 -6.60 13.58
N ALA A 40 6.55 -7.60 12.68
CA ALA A 40 6.32 -8.99 13.04
C ALA A 40 7.39 -9.53 14.02
N SER A 41 8.66 -9.19 13.80
CA SER A 41 9.75 -9.59 14.70
C SER A 41 9.65 -8.93 16.09
N LEU A 42 9.25 -7.66 16.15
CA LEU A 42 9.15 -6.90 17.40
C LEU A 42 7.96 -7.37 18.25
N ILE A 43 6.83 -7.71 17.63
CA ILE A 43 5.66 -8.23 18.36
C ILE A 43 5.81 -9.72 18.74
N ALA A 44 6.85 -10.39 18.25
CA ALA A 44 7.08 -11.80 18.57
C ALA A 44 7.54 -11.98 20.02
N SER A 45 8.35 -11.05 20.54
CA SER A 45 8.91 -11.07 21.90
C SER A 45 8.20 -10.06 22.82
N GLU A 46 7.99 -10.46 24.08
CA GLU A 46 7.29 -9.63 25.07
C GLU A 46 8.03 -8.33 25.37
N SER A 47 9.36 -8.39 25.48
CA SER A 47 10.22 -7.25 25.76
C SER A 47 10.19 -6.15 24.70
N THR A 48 9.85 -6.49 23.45
CA THR A 48 9.87 -5.59 22.30
C THR A 48 8.48 -5.25 21.77
N MET A 49 7.40 -5.77 22.38
CA MET A 49 6.02 -5.54 21.90
C MET A 49 5.66 -4.05 21.84
N LYS A 50 6.15 -3.25 22.80
CA LYS A 50 5.93 -1.79 22.82
C LYS A 50 6.55 -1.10 21.61
N GLU A 51 7.78 -1.49 21.23
CA GLU A 51 8.44 -0.98 20.02
C GLU A 51 7.69 -1.41 18.76
N GLY A 52 7.23 -2.67 18.73
CA GLY A 52 6.38 -3.20 17.67
C GLY A 52 5.11 -2.37 17.48
N TYR A 53 4.43 -2.02 18.58
CA TYR A 53 3.26 -1.15 18.54
C TYR A 53 3.59 0.24 18.00
N LEU A 54 4.67 0.88 18.46
CA LEU A 54 5.06 2.21 17.99
C LEU A 54 5.29 2.24 16.48
N LEU A 55 5.88 1.17 15.93
CA LEU A 55 6.05 1.00 14.49
C LEU A 55 4.72 0.77 13.75
N LEU A 56 3.79 0.03 14.37
CA LEU A 56 2.47 -0.28 13.82
C LEU A 56 1.46 0.87 13.92
N ARG A 57 1.72 1.84 14.79
CA ARG A 57 0.84 2.99 15.07
C ARG A 57 0.60 3.86 13.84
N GLU A 58 1.65 4.08 13.06
CA GLU A 58 1.51 4.73 11.76
C GLU A 58 0.86 3.74 10.79
N PRO A 59 -0.15 4.11 9.99
CA PRO A 59 -0.74 3.22 9.01
C PRO A 59 0.11 3.08 7.74
N GLN A 60 -0.10 1.99 7.01
CA GLN A 60 0.32 1.90 5.62
C GLN A 60 -0.64 2.74 4.74
N LEU A 61 -0.17 3.30 3.62
CA LEU A 61 -0.93 4.19 2.72
C LEU A 61 -2.36 3.71 2.40
N PHE A 62 -2.54 2.44 2.08
CA PHE A 62 -3.81 1.75 1.82
C PHE A 62 -4.34 0.97 3.03
N GLY A 63 -3.53 0.81 4.07
CA GLY A 63 -3.91 0.22 5.36
C GLY A 63 -4.53 1.21 6.34
N GLY A 64 -4.82 2.45 5.90
CA GLY A 64 -5.35 3.52 6.75
C GLY A 64 -6.61 3.14 7.52
N TYR A 65 -6.65 3.54 8.79
CA TYR A 65 -7.73 3.23 9.75
C TYR A 65 -8.94 4.17 9.65
N LYS A 66 -9.07 4.87 8.51
CA LYS A 66 -10.02 5.96 8.30
C LYS A 66 -11.22 5.56 7.44
N TYR A 67 -11.21 4.37 6.82
CA TYR A 67 -12.24 3.92 5.88
C TYR A 67 -13.09 2.77 6.41
N TRP A 68 -14.32 2.74 5.92
CA TRP A 68 -15.56 2.20 6.49
C TRP A 68 -15.71 0.68 6.37
N ASP A 69 -14.70 -0.11 6.74
CA ASP A 69 -14.81 -1.57 6.84
C ASP A 69 -14.79 -2.03 8.32
N SER A 70 -15.42 -3.18 8.59
CA SER A 70 -15.53 -3.76 9.93
C SER A 70 -14.16 -3.95 10.59
N ASP A 71 -13.17 -4.33 9.77
CA ASP A 71 -11.81 -4.61 10.21
C ASP A 71 -11.07 -3.32 10.60
N GLY A 72 -11.29 -2.23 9.86
CA GLY A 72 -10.74 -0.91 10.14
C GLY A 72 -11.25 -0.33 11.46
N MET A 73 -12.52 -0.59 11.81
CA MET A 73 -13.06 -0.21 13.12
C MET A 73 -12.39 -0.98 14.26
N ALA A 74 -12.20 -2.29 14.10
CA ALA A 74 -11.53 -3.11 15.10
C ALA A 74 -10.07 -2.64 15.32
N VAL A 75 -9.36 -2.34 14.23
CA VAL A 75 -7.99 -1.82 14.30
C VAL A 75 -7.93 -0.44 14.96
N LYS A 76 -8.86 0.46 14.61
CA LYS A 76 -8.95 1.79 15.23
C LYS A 76 -9.17 1.72 16.74
N ASN A 77 -10.02 0.80 17.19
CA ASN A 77 -10.27 0.59 18.62
C ASN A 77 -9.03 0.05 19.33
N SER A 78 -8.32 -0.91 18.72
CA SER A 78 -7.04 -1.42 19.23
C SER A 78 -5.99 -0.31 19.36
N LEU A 79 -5.87 0.57 18.35
CA LEU A 79 -4.94 1.70 18.40
C LEU A 79 -5.26 2.64 19.55
N ARG A 80 -6.53 3.03 19.69
CA ARG A 80 -6.99 3.91 20.78
C ARG A 80 -6.71 3.30 22.16
N TYR A 81 -6.93 2.00 22.30
CA TYR A 81 -6.66 1.26 23.53
C TYR A 81 -5.17 1.32 23.91
N PHE A 82 -4.28 1.00 22.97
CA PHE A 82 -2.84 1.02 23.22
C PHE A 82 -2.28 2.44 23.40
N ASP A 83 -2.78 3.42 22.63
CA ASP A 83 -2.43 4.84 22.80
C ASP A 83 -2.74 5.29 24.23
N SER A 84 -3.95 4.95 24.73
CA SER A 84 -4.38 5.31 26.08
C SER A 84 -3.51 4.62 27.15
N ARG A 85 -3.19 3.34 26.95
CA ARG A 85 -2.36 2.60 27.91
C ARG A 85 -0.93 3.11 27.98
N ILE A 86 -0.31 3.37 26.82
CA ILE A 86 1.07 3.85 26.76
C ILE A 86 1.17 5.27 27.32
N ALA A 87 0.16 6.12 27.06
CA ALA A 87 0.07 7.44 27.69
C ALA A 87 -0.04 7.34 29.22
N GLY A 88 -0.71 6.31 29.75
CA GLY A 88 -0.79 6.01 31.17
C GLY A 88 0.44 5.30 31.76
N GLY A 89 1.52 5.10 30.99
CA GLY A 89 2.73 4.42 31.45
C GLY A 89 2.62 2.90 31.57
N GLY A 90 1.53 2.29 31.08
CA GLY A 90 1.33 0.84 31.13
C GLY A 90 2.16 0.06 30.11
N GLU A 91 2.34 -1.23 30.38
CA GLU A 91 3.00 -2.19 29.48
C GLU A 91 1.98 -2.99 28.66
N ILE A 92 2.40 -3.45 27.48
CA ILE A 92 1.57 -4.33 26.65
C ILE A 92 1.74 -5.76 27.15
N LYS A 93 0.63 -6.40 27.49
CA LYS A 93 0.66 -7.76 28.02
C LYS A 93 0.71 -8.80 26.89
N PRO A 94 1.22 -10.02 27.15
CA PRO A 94 1.34 -11.06 26.12
C PRO A 94 0.02 -11.52 25.51
N ASP A 95 -1.07 -11.51 26.29
CA ASP A 95 -2.43 -11.83 25.86
C ASP A 95 -2.99 -10.81 24.84
N GLU A 96 -2.46 -9.59 24.85
CA GLU A 96 -2.89 -8.49 23.98
C GLU A 96 -2.20 -8.51 22.61
N LYS A 97 -1.25 -9.42 22.42
CA LYS A 97 -0.54 -9.64 21.14
C LYS A 97 -1.49 -9.85 19.96
N ILE A 98 -2.66 -10.45 20.19
CA ILE A 98 -3.67 -10.65 19.15
C ILE A 98 -4.17 -9.33 18.54
N TYR A 99 -4.27 -8.26 19.33
CA TYR A 99 -4.65 -6.94 18.85
C TYR A 99 -3.53 -6.27 18.04
N LEU A 100 -2.27 -6.50 18.41
CA LEU A 100 -1.11 -6.07 17.62
C LEU A 100 -1.04 -6.82 16.28
N GLN A 101 -1.33 -8.12 16.29
CA GLN A 101 -1.41 -8.94 15.09
C GLN A 101 -2.51 -8.44 14.14
N LEU A 102 -3.65 -8.01 14.68
CA LEU A 102 -4.72 -7.39 13.90
C LEU A 102 -4.24 -6.12 13.18
N ILE A 103 -3.53 -5.23 13.89
CA ILE A 103 -2.96 -4.00 13.30
C ILE A 103 -1.93 -4.35 12.21
N LEU A 104 -1.06 -5.31 12.48
CA LEU A 104 -0.06 -5.80 11.52
C LEU A 104 -0.71 -6.38 10.27
N ASN A 105 -1.68 -7.28 10.43
CA ASN A 105 -2.40 -7.89 9.31
C ASN A 105 -3.06 -6.83 8.44
N ARG A 106 -3.64 -5.78 9.04
CA ARG A 106 -4.21 -4.66 8.28
C ARG A 106 -3.14 -3.92 7.46
N ARG A 107 -1.96 -3.68 8.04
CA ARG A 107 -0.84 -3.07 7.32
C ARG A 107 -0.37 -3.94 6.14
N VAL A 108 -0.27 -5.26 6.34
CA VAL A 108 0.07 -6.23 5.28
C VAL A 108 -0.97 -6.20 4.16
N SER A 109 -2.26 -6.23 4.49
CA SER A 109 -3.32 -6.11 3.48
C SER A 109 -3.21 -4.80 2.69
N GLY A 110 -2.86 -3.70 3.36
CA GLY A 110 -2.60 -2.41 2.72
C GLY A 110 -1.42 -2.45 1.75
N SER A 111 -0.28 -3.02 2.15
CA SER A 111 0.90 -3.14 1.28
C SER A 111 0.62 -4.04 0.07
N GLU A 112 -0.13 -5.13 0.26
CA GLU A 112 -0.56 -5.99 -0.84
C GLU A 112 -1.50 -5.29 -1.80
N LEU A 113 -2.47 -4.52 -1.29
CA LEU A 113 -3.37 -3.74 -2.12
C LEU A 113 -2.60 -2.68 -2.93
N GLY A 114 -1.62 -2.02 -2.31
CA GLY A 114 -0.74 -1.07 -2.99
C GLY A 114 0.08 -1.72 -4.11
N ILE A 115 0.68 -2.89 -3.85
CA ILE A 115 1.40 -3.65 -4.88
C ILE A 115 0.48 -4.05 -6.03
N LYS A 116 -0.72 -4.58 -5.74
CA LYS A 116 -1.70 -4.96 -6.77
C LYS A 116 -2.16 -3.75 -7.59
N SER A 117 -2.36 -2.61 -6.95
CA SER A 117 -2.72 -1.34 -7.61
C SER A 117 -1.60 -0.85 -8.52
N ALA A 118 -0.34 -0.94 -8.08
CA ALA A 118 0.81 -0.61 -8.91
C ALA A 118 0.90 -1.53 -10.14
N VAL A 119 0.74 -2.85 -9.96
CA VAL A 119 0.72 -3.81 -11.08
C VAL A 119 -0.39 -3.49 -12.08
N PHE A 120 -1.60 -3.18 -11.60
CA PHE A 120 -2.71 -2.78 -12.46
C PHE A 120 -2.38 -1.55 -13.31
N LEU A 121 -1.81 -0.51 -12.69
CA LEU A 121 -1.40 0.71 -13.39
C LEU A 121 -0.25 0.48 -14.38
N LEU A 122 0.69 -0.42 -14.07
CA LEU A 122 1.72 -0.86 -15.02
C LEU A 122 1.11 -1.54 -16.25
N VAL A 123 0.08 -2.38 -16.07
CA VAL A 123 -0.64 -3.02 -17.17
C VAL A 123 -1.36 -1.97 -18.03
N ILE A 124 -1.98 -0.95 -17.44
CA ILE A 124 -2.56 0.17 -18.19
C ILE A 124 -1.48 0.91 -18.99
N SER A 125 -0.35 1.23 -18.36
CA SER A 125 0.77 1.88 -19.06
C SER A 125 1.28 1.02 -20.22
N LEU A 126 1.37 -0.30 -20.04
CA LEU A 126 1.83 -1.23 -21.06
C LEU A 126 0.86 -1.32 -22.23
N THR A 127 -0.45 -1.37 -21.97
CA THR A 127 -1.46 -1.39 -23.04
C THR A 127 -1.46 -0.09 -23.85
N GLY A 128 -1.32 1.07 -23.18
CA GLY A 128 -1.12 2.35 -23.86
C GLY A 128 0.13 2.36 -24.76
N PHE A 129 1.24 1.77 -24.28
CA PHE A 129 2.47 1.67 -25.04
C PHE A 129 2.34 0.77 -26.28
N ILE A 130 1.68 -0.38 -26.15
CA ILE A 130 1.38 -1.28 -27.27
C ILE A 130 0.52 -0.56 -28.31
N ALA A 131 -0.53 0.15 -27.88
CA ALA A 131 -1.39 0.91 -28.78
C ALA A 131 -0.61 1.98 -29.57
N LEU A 132 0.29 2.72 -28.91
CA LEU A 132 1.15 3.72 -29.55
C LEU A 132 2.07 3.10 -30.61
N ILE A 133 2.64 1.92 -30.35
CA ILE A 133 3.48 1.20 -31.33
C ILE A 133 2.66 0.80 -32.56
N ILE A 134 1.45 0.26 -32.35
CA ILE A 134 0.56 -0.14 -33.45
C ILE A 134 0.18 1.07 -34.31
N GLU A 135 -0.18 2.19 -33.69
CA GLU A 135 -0.50 3.43 -34.40
C GLU A 135 0.68 3.92 -35.25
N ARG A 136 1.89 3.97 -34.67
CA ARG A 136 3.10 4.39 -35.37
C ARG A 136 3.44 3.49 -36.56
N LYS A 137 3.30 2.17 -36.42
CA LYS A 137 3.48 1.22 -37.54
C LYS A 137 2.45 1.45 -38.64
N LYS A 138 1.18 1.63 -38.28
CA LYS A 138 0.08 1.90 -39.24
C LYS A 138 0.24 3.24 -39.95
N ASN A 139 0.84 4.24 -39.31
CA ASN A 139 1.11 5.54 -39.92
C ASN A 139 2.37 5.55 -40.79
N ARG A 140 3.30 4.62 -40.61
CA ARG A 140 4.53 4.49 -41.41
C ARG A 140 4.36 3.65 -42.68
N ASN A 141 3.33 2.78 -42.72
CA ASN A 141 2.99 1.93 -43.86
C ASN A 141 1.95 2.57 -44.82
N ILE A 142 1.69 3.86 -44.68
CA ILE A 142 0.88 4.70 -45.59
C ILE A 142 1.77 5.85 -46.02
#